data_AF-A0A4W5LP69-F1
#
_entry.id   AF-A0A4W5LP69-F1
#
_cell.length_a   1.000
_cell.length_b   1.000
_cell.length_c   1.000
_cell.angle_alpha   90.00
_cell.angle_beta   90.00
_cell.angle_gamma   90.00
#
_symmetry.space_group_name_H-M   'P 1'
#
loop_
_entity.id
_entity.type
_entity.pdbx_description
1 polymer ?
#
loop_
_entity_poly.entity_id
_entity_poly.type
_entity_poly.pdbx_seq_one_letter_code
_entity_poly.pdbx_strand_id
1 'polypeptide(L)'
;MDGKQACELMISALELDRNLFRVGQSKVFFRAGVLGHLEEERDLKITDTIIRFQSAARGYLARRAFLKKQQQLSAMRVMQRNCAAYLKLRNWQWWRLFTKVKPLLQVTRQDEEIQVREVELKNAKDNLSRVEQDYTDLDKKHVQVTHLSFLELSGGLSIYLALSLSLYLSLSLSPPLSLSLYLSLSLYLSLSLPLSPPLSTSLSHSLSLYLSLSLCVYNKSGNKAPAGRETRTLTFLPLSPPFSPLLPGSKLMEEKAVLTDQLQAEAELFAEAEEMRARLVSRKQELEEILGELEGRLEEEEERGVQMTNEK
;
A
#
# COMPACT_ATOMS: atom_id res chain seq x y z
N MET A 1 13.14 32.76 2.47
CA MET A 1 13.93 33.62 1.56
C MET A 1 13.34 33.51 0.18
N ASP A 2 13.20 34.63 -0.52
CA ASP A 2 12.87 34.60 -1.95
C ASP A 2 14.03 33.96 -2.75
N GLY A 3 13.71 33.17 -3.78
CA GLY A 3 14.70 32.43 -4.56
C GLY A 3 15.67 33.35 -5.30
N LYS A 4 15.18 34.50 -5.77
CA LYS A 4 16.02 35.54 -6.37
C LYS A 4 17.01 36.10 -5.37
N GLN A 5 16.54 36.46 -4.18
CA GLN A 5 17.37 37.00 -3.10
C GLN A 5 18.42 35.98 -2.62
N ALA A 6 18.07 34.70 -2.55
CA ALA A 6 19.01 33.63 -2.21
C ALA A 6 20.13 33.49 -3.25
N CYS A 7 19.79 33.51 -4.55
CA CYS A 7 20.77 33.48 -5.63
C CYS A 7 21.70 34.70 -5.60
N GLU A 8 21.17 35.90 -5.37
CA GLU A 8 21.98 37.12 -5.25
C GLU A 8 22.99 37.04 -4.09
N LEU A 9 22.55 36.51 -2.94
CA LEU A 9 23.44 36.26 -1.80
C LEU A 9 24.51 35.22 -2.12
N MET A 10 24.14 34.09 -2.74
CA MET A 10 25.11 33.06 -3.17
C MET A 10 26.15 33.62 -4.14
N ILE A 11 25.74 34.40 -5.14
CA ILE A 11 26.65 35.01 -6.11
C ILE A 11 27.57 36.04 -5.43
N SER A 12 27.06 36.78 -4.44
CA SER A 12 27.90 37.69 -3.65
C SER A 12 28.94 36.95 -2.80
N ALA A 13 28.59 35.79 -2.26
CA ALA A 13 29.53 34.94 -1.51
C ALA A 13 30.60 34.29 -2.40
N LEU A 14 30.31 34.12 -3.69
CA LEU A 14 31.26 33.69 -4.72
C LEU A 14 32.12 34.84 -5.28
N GLU A 15 31.92 36.08 -4.81
CA GLU A 15 32.68 37.28 -5.21
C GLU A 15 32.75 37.51 -6.73
N LEU A 16 31.71 37.09 -7.48
CA LEU A 16 31.63 37.29 -8.92
C LEU A 16 31.47 38.77 -9.29
N ASP A 17 32.27 39.24 -10.25
CA ASP A 17 32.10 40.58 -10.81
C ASP A 17 30.69 40.73 -11.41
N ARG A 18 30.01 41.81 -11.03
CA ARG A 18 28.69 42.20 -11.54
C ARG A 18 28.66 42.32 -13.06
N ASN A 19 29.78 42.51 -13.76
CA ASN A 19 29.80 42.55 -15.22
C ASN A 19 29.63 41.17 -15.89
N LEU A 20 29.88 40.09 -15.15
CA LEU A 20 29.87 38.72 -15.65
C LEU A 20 28.48 38.06 -15.62
N PHE A 21 27.53 38.64 -14.89
CA PHE A 21 26.17 38.10 -14.76
C PHE A 21 25.07 39.17 -14.75
N ARG A 22 23.82 38.76 -15.00
CA ARG A 22 22.61 39.57 -14.85
C ARG A 22 21.51 38.73 -14.23
N VAL A 23 20.91 39.19 -13.13
CA VAL A 23 19.78 38.50 -12.47
C VAL A 23 18.47 38.98 -13.10
N GLY A 24 17.77 38.07 -13.78
CA GLY A 24 16.43 38.30 -14.33
C GLY A 24 15.32 37.92 -13.34
N GLN A 25 14.06 37.93 -13.81
CA GLN A 25 12.90 37.62 -12.96
C GLN A 25 12.85 36.15 -12.53
N SER A 26 13.25 35.23 -13.42
CA SER A 26 13.17 33.78 -13.19
C SER A 26 14.50 33.05 -13.39
N LYS A 27 15.54 33.72 -13.90
CA LYS A 27 16.83 33.10 -14.28
C LYS A 27 17.99 34.09 -14.12
N VAL A 28 19.20 33.56 -13.95
CA VAL A 28 20.45 34.33 -13.99
C VAL A 28 21.14 34.10 -15.33
N PHE A 29 21.52 35.18 -16.00
CA PHE A 29 22.25 35.14 -17.27
C PHE A 29 23.73 35.35 -17.00
N PHE A 30 24.58 34.43 -17.47
CA PHE A 30 26.03 34.51 -17.37
C PHE A 30 26.65 34.86 -18.72
N ARG A 31 27.78 35.56 -18.70
CA ARG A 31 28.64 35.67 -19.89
C ARG A 31 29.27 34.33 -20.24
N ALA A 32 29.68 34.19 -21.51
CA ALA A 32 30.35 32.99 -22.00
C ALA A 32 31.57 32.63 -21.12
N GLY A 33 31.75 31.34 -20.84
CA GLY A 33 32.86 30.80 -20.04
C GLY A 33 32.66 30.83 -18.53
N VAL A 34 31.83 31.73 -17.99
CA VAL A 34 31.63 31.86 -16.54
C VAL A 34 31.00 30.61 -15.93
N LEU A 35 29.96 30.06 -16.58
CA LEU A 35 29.30 28.85 -16.09
C LEU A 35 30.24 27.64 -16.11
N GLY A 36 31.03 27.47 -17.18
CA GLY A 36 32.02 26.38 -17.28
C GLY A 36 33.07 26.46 -16.17
N HIS A 37 33.56 27.65 -15.85
CA HIS A 37 34.49 27.84 -14.74
C HIS A 37 33.87 27.47 -13.38
N LEU A 38 32.61 27.84 -13.13
CA LEU A 38 31.89 27.45 -11.91
C LEU A 38 31.64 25.93 -11.84
N GLU A 39 31.43 25.27 -12.98
CA GLU A 39 31.31 23.81 -13.05
C GLU A 39 32.65 23.12 -12.76
N GLU A 40 33.77 23.63 -13.28
CA GLU A 40 35.11 23.11 -12.98
C GLU A 40 35.45 23.24 -11.49
N GLU A 41 35.19 24.39 -10.86
CA GLU A 41 35.39 24.59 -9.42
C GLU A 41 34.52 23.63 -8.59
N ARG A 42 33.25 23.44 -8.99
CA ARG A 42 32.36 22.46 -8.36
C ARG A 42 32.94 21.05 -8.49
N ASP A 43 33.40 20.66 -9.67
CA ASP A 43 33.91 19.31 -9.94
C ASP A 43 35.19 19.03 -9.15
N LEU A 44 36.06 20.02 -8.96
CA LEU A 44 37.23 19.91 -8.07
C LEU A 44 36.81 19.62 -6.61
N LYS A 45 35.79 20.31 -6.09
CA LYS A 45 35.28 20.08 -4.72
C LYS A 45 34.56 18.74 -4.57
N ILE A 46 33.76 18.36 -5.56
CA ILE A 46 33.04 17.09 -5.59
C ILE A 46 34.03 15.92 -5.65
N THR A 47 35.11 16.05 -6.43
CA THR A 47 36.08 14.97 -6.64
C THR A 47 36.69 14.45 -5.33
N ASP A 48 37.14 15.33 -4.43
CA ASP A 48 37.70 14.91 -3.12
C ASP A 48 36.63 14.19 -2.27
N THR A 49 35.41 14.72 -2.25
CA THR A 49 34.29 14.09 -1.54
C THR A 49 33.99 12.69 -2.10
N ILE A 50 33.99 12.54 -3.44
CA ILE A 50 33.78 11.26 -4.11
C ILE A 50 34.92 10.28 -3.75
N ILE A 51 36.18 10.70 -3.79
CA ILE A 51 37.32 9.83 -3.47
C ILE A 51 37.23 9.32 -2.03
N ARG A 52 36.89 10.19 -1.07
CA ARG A 52 36.69 9.82 0.34
C ARG A 52 35.54 8.83 0.49
N PHE A 53 34.40 9.10 -0.15
CA PHE A 53 33.25 8.20 -0.13
C PHE A 53 33.61 6.83 -0.73
N GLN A 54 34.23 6.82 -1.90
CA GLN A 54 34.58 5.58 -2.60
C GLN A 54 35.60 4.75 -1.83
N SER A 55 36.61 5.38 -1.21
CA SER A 55 37.59 4.66 -0.38
C SER A 55 36.95 4.06 0.87
N ALA A 56 36.05 4.79 1.53
CA ALA A 56 35.27 4.28 2.66
C ALA A 56 34.36 3.10 2.25
N ALA A 57 33.64 3.23 1.12
CA ALA A 57 32.75 2.20 0.59
C ALA A 57 33.53 0.92 0.20
N ARG A 58 34.63 1.05 -0.53
CA ARG A 58 35.51 -0.08 -0.88
C ARG A 58 36.09 -0.73 0.37
N GLY A 59 36.51 0.05 1.35
CA GLY A 59 36.99 -0.45 2.64
C GLY A 59 35.92 -1.23 3.42
N TYR A 60 34.68 -0.73 3.46
CA TYR A 60 33.56 -1.40 4.10
C TYR A 60 33.24 -2.75 3.43
N LEU A 61 33.15 -2.77 2.10
CA LEU A 61 32.92 -3.99 1.32
C LEU A 61 34.03 -5.01 1.53
N ALA A 62 35.30 -4.57 1.48
CA ALA A 62 36.46 -5.44 1.70
C ALA A 62 36.45 -6.06 3.11
N ARG A 63 36.14 -5.30 4.15
CA ARG A 63 36.03 -5.81 5.53
C ARG A 63 34.89 -6.83 5.68
N ARG A 64 33.72 -6.58 5.08
CA ARG A 64 32.62 -7.56 5.08
C ARG A 64 33.00 -8.86 4.35
N ALA A 65 33.63 -8.74 3.18
CA ALA A 65 34.11 -9.90 2.44
C ALA A 65 35.19 -10.68 3.22
N PHE A 66 36.09 -9.97 3.90
CA PHE A 66 37.11 -10.56 4.74
C PHE A 66 36.51 -11.34 5.92
N LEU A 67 35.55 -10.77 6.64
CA LEU A 67 34.89 -11.47 7.75
C LEU A 67 34.20 -12.76 7.31
N LYS A 68 33.52 -12.73 6.15
CA LYS A 68 32.93 -13.95 5.56
C LYS A 68 33.99 -15.01 5.26
N LYS A 69 35.12 -14.62 4.66
CA LYS A 69 36.25 -15.54 4.40
C LYS A 69 36.88 -16.05 5.69
N GLN A 70 37.00 -15.23 6.73
CA GLN A 70 37.56 -15.62 8.01
C GLN A 70 36.68 -16.68 8.70
N GLN A 71 35.36 -16.51 8.68
CA GLN A 71 34.43 -17.50 9.19
C GLN A 71 34.54 -18.82 8.42
N GLN A 72 34.58 -18.77 7.08
CA GLN A 72 34.76 -19.95 6.23
C GLN A 72 36.09 -20.67 6.52
N LEU A 73 37.19 -19.94 6.71
CA LEU A 73 38.48 -20.51 7.08
C LEU A 73 38.45 -21.18 8.45
N SER A 74 37.77 -20.58 9.43
CA SER A 74 37.60 -21.18 10.74
C SER A 74 36.83 -22.51 10.65
N ALA A 75 35.70 -22.51 9.95
CA ALA A 75 34.90 -23.72 9.71
C ALA A 75 35.70 -24.80 8.96
N MET A 76 36.42 -24.41 7.90
CA MET A 76 37.30 -25.30 7.14
C MET A 76 38.35 -25.97 8.03
N ARG A 77 38.99 -25.22 8.95
CA ARG A 77 39.97 -25.80 9.87
C ARG A 77 39.36 -26.84 10.81
N VAL A 78 38.14 -26.60 11.30
CA VAL A 78 37.41 -27.58 12.13
C VAL A 78 37.12 -28.84 11.32
N MET A 79 36.57 -28.69 10.11
CA MET A 79 36.29 -29.82 9.21
C MET A 79 37.56 -30.61 8.90
N GLN A 80 38.66 -29.95 8.54
CA GLN A 80 39.94 -30.59 8.25
C GLN A 80 40.48 -31.38 9.45
N ARG A 81 40.42 -30.80 10.66
CA ARG A 81 40.83 -31.49 11.90
C ARG A 81 39.96 -32.72 12.15
N ASN A 82 38.64 -32.61 11.99
CA ASN A 82 37.70 -33.72 12.15
C ASN A 82 37.97 -34.83 11.13
N CYS A 83 38.16 -34.49 9.85
CA CYS A 83 38.52 -35.46 8.80
C CYS A 83 39.84 -36.16 9.13
N ALA A 84 40.87 -35.42 9.56
CA ALA A 84 42.15 -36.00 9.96
C ALA A 84 42.01 -36.94 11.16
N ALA A 85 41.21 -36.57 12.17
CA ALA A 85 40.91 -37.44 13.31
C ALA A 85 40.15 -38.70 12.88
N TYR A 86 39.13 -38.57 12.03
CA TYR A 86 38.37 -39.69 11.49
C TYR A 86 39.25 -40.66 10.70
N LEU A 87 40.15 -40.15 9.83
CA LEU A 87 41.08 -40.99 9.08
C LEU A 87 42.00 -41.81 9.99
N LYS A 88 42.39 -41.28 11.15
CA LYS A 88 43.14 -42.03 12.17
C LYS A 88 42.27 -43.07 12.88
N LEU A 89 41.02 -42.73 13.21
CA LEU A 89 40.11 -43.58 13.99
C LEU A 89 39.46 -44.69 13.17
N ARG A 90 39.18 -44.49 11.87
CA ARG A 90 38.30 -45.39 11.08
C ARG A 90 38.78 -46.84 11.04
N ASN A 91 40.09 -47.07 11.04
CA ASN A 91 40.69 -48.40 10.98
C ASN A 91 41.03 -48.95 12.38
N TRP A 92 40.84 -48.17 13.44
CA TRP A 92 41.15 -48.58 14.80
C TRP A 92 40.11 -49.60 15.32
N GLN A 93 40.57 -50.72 15.88
CA GLN A 93 39.70 -51.85 16.20
C GLN A 93 38.64 -51.51 17.27
N TRP A 94 39.02 -50.73 18.29
CA TRP A 94 38.09 -50.29 19.34
C TRP A 94 36.97 -49.39 18.78
N TRP A 95 37.31 -48.50 17.85
CA TRP A 95 36.32 -47.67 17.17
C TRP A 95 35.33 -48.51 16.36
N ARG A 96 35.81 -49.53 15.64
CA ARG A 96 34.93 -50.47 14.89
C ARG A 96 33.97 -51.23 15.80
N LEU A 97 34.45 -51.70 16.95
CA LEU A 97 33.60 -52.34 17.96
C LEU A 97 32.51 -51.38 18.44
N PHE A 98 32.90 -50.17 18.86
CA PHE A 98 31.98 -49.15 19.33
C PHE A 98 30.89 -48.82 18.30
N THR A 99 31.26 -48.63 17.03
CA THR A 99 30.28 -48.32 15.96
C THR A 99 29.26 -49.43 15.72
N LYS A 100 29.58 -50.70 16.03
CA LYS A 100 28.63 -51.82 15.93
C LYS A 100 27.73 -51.95 17.16
N VAL A 101 28.25 -51.60 18.34
CA VAL A 101 27.52 -51.75 19.61
C VAL A 101 26.59 -50.56 19.86
N LYS A 102 27.01 -49.33 19.54
CA LYS A 102 26.23 -48.10 19.82
C LYS A 102 24.78 -48.16 19.29
N PRO A 103 24.49 -48.61 18.05
CA PRO A 103 23.11 -48.67 17.54
C PRO A 103 22.21 -49.70 18.24
N LEU A 104 22.78 -50.67 18.98
CA LEU A 104 22.03 -51.68 19.71
C LEU A 104 21.52 -51.16 21.07
N LEU A 105 21.96 -49.97 21.49
CA LEU A 105 21.52 -49.32 22.72
C LEU A 105 20.22 -48.55 22.44
N GLN A 106 19.08 -49.12 22.87
CA GLN A 106 17.74 -48.55 22.66
C GLN A 106 17.62 -47.09 23.13
N VAL A 107 18.25 -46.75 24.26
CA VAL A 107 18.27 -45.40 24.84
C VAL A 107 18.81 -44.37 23.84
N THR A 108 19.83 -44.71 23.05
CA THR A 108 20.46 -43.76 22.12
C THR A 108 19.58 -43.44 20.91
N ARG A 109 18.76 -44.40 20.47
CA ARG A 109 17.83 -44.19 19.36
C ARG A 109 16.60 -43.39 19.79
N GLN A 110 16.09 -43.67 20.99
CA GLN A 110 14.99 -42.90 21.58
C GLN A 110 15.38 -41.44 21.83
N ASP A 111 16.59 -41.19 22.36
CA ASP A 111 17.08 -39.82 22.56
C ASP A 111 17.18 -39.02 21.24
N GLU A 112 17.66 -39.65 20.16
CA GLU A 112 17.73 -39.01 18.83
C GLU A 112 16.32 -38.72 18.27
N GLU A 113 15.38 -39.66 18.39
CA GLU A 113 13.98 -39.46 17.97
C GLU A 113 13.28 -38.36 18.80
N ILE A 114 13.51 -38.32 20.12
CA ILE A 114 12.96 -37.28 21.00
C ILE A 114 13.51 -35.90 20.63
N GLN A 115 14.83 -35.78 20.40
CA GLN A 115 15.42 -34.49 19.99
C GLN A 115 14.87 -33.98 18.66
N VAL A 116 14.66 -34.86 17.69
CA VAL A 116 14.03 -34.48 16.41
C VAL A 116 12.61 -33.98 16.65
N ARG A 117 11.80 -34.73 17.42
CA ARG A 117 10.43 -34.33 17.77
C ARG A 117 10.39 -33.01 18.54
N GLU A 118 11.32 -32.76 19.47
CA GLU A 118 11.41 -31.51 20.22
C GLU A 118 11.66 -30.30 19.31
N VAL A 119 12.54 -30.45 18.31
CA VAL A 119 12.81 -29.39 17.33
C VAL A 119 11.60 -29.13 16.44
N GLU A 120 10.94 -30.17 15.96
CA GLU A 120 9.73 -30.06 15.14
C GLU A 120 8.59 -29.39 15.92
N LEU A 121 8.36 -29.83 17.16
CA LEU A 121 7.34 -29.28 18.05
C LEU A 121 7.63 -27.81 18.37
N LYS A 122 8.90 -27.44 18.57
CA LYS A 122 9.29 -26.05 18.75
C LYS A 122 8.96 -25.20 17.50
N ASN A 123 9.33 -25.67 16.31
CA ASN A 123 9.03 -24.97 15.06
C ASN A 123 7.52 -24.84 14.82
N ALA A 124 6.74 -25.87 15.14
CA ALA A 124 5.29 -25.83 15.07
C ALA A 124 4.69 -24.78 16.01
N LYS A 125 5.18 -24.71 17.26
CA LYS A 125 4.76 -23.68 18.23
C LYS A 125 5.08 -22.25 17.77
N ASP A 126 6.29 -22.03 17.25
CA ASP A 126 6.70 -20.70 16.75
C ASP A 126 5.83 -20.27 15.56
N ASN A 127 5.50 -21.20 14.66
CA ASN A 127 4.60 -20.94 13.53
C ASN A 127 3.17 -20.66 13.99
N LEU A 128 2.65 -21.44 14.93
CA LEU A 128 1.32 -21.24 15.51
C LEU A 128 1.21 -19.85 16.13
N SER A 129 2.20 -19.45 16.93
CA SER A 129 2.23 -18.12 17.56
C SER A 129 2.21 -16.98 16.52
N ARG A 130 2.95 -17.13 15.41
CA ARG A 130 2.93 -16.14 14.33
C ARG A 130 1.55 -16.05 13.66
N VAL A 131 0.96 -17.20 13.35
CA VAL A 131 -0.38 -17.27 12.73
C VAL A 131 -1.46 -16.70 13.65
N GLU A 132 -1.36 -16.94 14.97
CA GLU A 132 -2.27 -16.34 15.96
C GLU A 132 -2.14 -14.80 15.97
N GLN A 133 -0.92 -14.27 15.95
CA GLN A 133 -0.69 -12.82 15.87
C GLN A 133 -1.31 -12.24 14.59
N ASP A 134 -1.02 -12.84 13.44
CA ASP A 134 -1.56 -12.42 12.15
C ASP A 134 -3.10 -12.46 12.15
N TYR A 135 -3.70 -13.49 12.73
CA TYR A 135 -5.15 -13.61 12.88
C TYR A 135 -5.73 -12.49 13.73
N THR A 136 -5.12 -12.19 14.89
CA THR A 136 -5.62 -11.12 15.77
C THR A 136 -5.53 -9.75 15.12
N ASP A 137 -4.52 -9.50 14.29
CA ASP A 137 -4.37 -8.24 13.58
C ASP A 137 -5.32 -8.12 12.39
N LEU A 138 -5.60 -9.22 11.70
CA LEU A 138 -6.65 -9.28 10.67
C LEU A 138 -8.04 -9.05 11.28
N ASP A 139 -8.33 -9.63 12.44
CA ASP A 139 -9.60 -9.46 13.13
C ASP A 139 -9.83 -7.99 13.54
N LYS A 140 -8.82 -7.33 14.11
CA LYS A 140 -8.88 -5.88 14.42
C LYS A 140 -9.17 -5.04 13.17
N LYS A 141 -8.52 -5.35 12.04
CA LYS A 141 -8.75 -4.65 10.77
C LYS A 141 -10.18 -4.88 10.26
N HIS A 142 -10.69 -6.11 10.36
CA HIS A 142 -12.05 -6.44 9.97
C HIS A 142 -13.09 -5.66 10.81
N VAL A 143 -12.90 -5.59 12.13
CA VAL A 143 -13.73 -4.78 13.03
C VAL A 143 -13.67 -3.29 12.68
N GLN A 144 -12.49 -2.76 12.32
CA GLN A 144 -12.37 -1.37 11.88
C GLN A 144 -13.15 -1.09 10.58
N VAL A 145 -12.99 -1.95 9.57
CA VAL A 145 -13.68 -1.80 8.27
C VAL A 145 -15.20 -1.90 8.44
N THR A 146 -15.68 -2.85 9.25
CA THR A 146 -17.11 -3.00 9.55
C THR A 146 -17.70 -1.81 10.31
N HIS A 147 -16.93 -1.20 11.22
CA HIS A 147 -17.36 0.03 11.89
C HIS A 147 -17.42 1.23 10.92
N LEU A 148 -16.45 1.37 10.03
CA LEU A 148 -16.44 2.43 9.02
C LEU A 148 -17.63 2.31 8.05
N SER A 149 -17.91 1.09 7.57
CA SER A 149 -19.05 0.85 6.67
C SER A 149 -20.40 1.10 7.35
N PHE A 150 -20.53 0.80 8.65
CA PHE A 150 -21.71 1.15 9.43
C PHE A 150 -21.92 2.67 9.53
N LEU A 151 -20.84 3.44 9.78
CA LEU A 151 -20.91 4.90 9.84
C LEU A 151 -21.31 5.50 8.49
N GLU A 152 -20.75 5.02 7.38
CA GLU A 152 -21.11 5.46 6.04
C GLU A 152 -22.59 5.21 5.71
N LEU A 153 -23.11 4.02 6.05
CA LEU A 153 -24.53 3.71 5.87
C LEU A 153 -25.43 4.62 6.70
N SER A 154 -25.08 4.85 7.97
CA SER A 154 -25.88 5.69 8.88
C SER A 154 -25.90 7.16 8.42
N GLY A 155 -24.76 7.68 7.95
CA GLY A 155 -24.65 9.02 7.37
C GLY A 155 -25.49 9.15 6.10
N GLY A 156 -25.41 8.19 5.19
CA GLY A 156 -26.21 8.16 3.97
C GLY A 156 -27.73 8.16 4.23
N LEU A 157 -28.18 7.36 5.20
CA LEU A 157 -29.59 7.28 5.58
C LEU A 157 -30.11 8.59 6.20
N SER A 158 -29.30 9.23 7.05
CA SER A 158 -29.64 10.52 7.67
C SER A 158 -29.76 11.64 6.62
N ILE A 159 -28.81 11.70 5.69
CA ILE A 159 -28.82 12.67 4.59
C ILE A 159 -30.05 12.46 3.69
N TYR A 160 -30.38 11.20 3.36
CA TYR A 160 -31.56 10.86 2.57
C TYR A 160 -32.88 11.28 3.25
N LEU A 161 -33.02 11.04 4.56
CA LEU A 161 -34.18 11.50 5.33
C LEU A 161 -34.28 13.03 5.39
N ALA A 162 -33.17 13.72 5.62
CA ALA A 162 -33.14 15.18 5.70
C ALA A 162 -33.51 15.83 4.35
N LEU A 163 -32.94 15.33 3.26
CA LEU A 163 -33.25 15.80 1.90
C LEU A 163 -34.71 15.54 1.55
N SER A 164 -35.23 14.34 1.78
CA SER A 164 -36.63 14.01 1.48
C SER A 164 -37.63 14.86 2.27
N LEU A 165 -37.36 15.11 3.56
CA LEU A 165 -38.19 15.99 4.40
C LEU A 165 -38.13 17.45 3.94
N SER A 166 -36.94 17.96 3.61
CA SER A 166 -36.77 19.34 3.10
C SER A 166 -37.50 19.55 1.77
N LEU A 167 -37.48 18.56 0.88
CA LEU A 167 -38.12 18.59 -0.43
C LEU A 167 -39.65 18.53 -0.29
N TYR A 168 -40.16 17.72 0.62
CA TYR A 168 -41.58 17.65 0.97
C TYR A 168 -42.12 18.98 1.53
N LEU A 169 -41.39 19.61 2.46
CA LEU A 169 -41.74 20.93 3.03
C LEU A 169 -41.69 22.05 1.97
N SER A 170 -40.72 22.00 1.06
CA SER A 170 -40.59 22.97 -0.05
C SER A 170 -41.75 22.88 -1.04
N LEU A 171 -42.26 21.66 -1.29
CA LEU A 171 -43.38 21.41 -2.19
C LEU A 171 -44.73 21.89 -1.64
N SER A 172 -44.86 21.99 -0.32
CA SER A 172 -46.11 22.30 0.36
C SER A 172 -46.33 23.80 0.61
N LEU A 173 -45.30 24.65 0.49
CA LEU A 173 -45.38 26.05 0.97
C LEU A 173 -45.33 27.18 -0.08
N SER A 174 -44.84 27.01 -1.32
CA SER A 174 -45.14 27.94 -2.45
C SER A 174 -44.38 27.59 -3.77
N PRO A 175 -44.99 27.74 -4.97
CA PRO A 175 -44.38 27.37 -6.26
C PRO A 175 -43.17 28.20 -6.75
N PRO A 176 -42.98 29.50 -6.46
CA PRO A 176 -41.84 30.27 -7.00
C PRO A 176 -40.57 30.17 -6.13
N LEU A 177 -40.69 29.79 -4.85
CA LEU A 177 -39.54 29.63 -3.94
C LEU A 177 -38.85 28.25 -4.12
N SER A 178 -39.57 27.27 -4.69
CA SER A 178 -39.06 25.92 -4.91
C SER A 178 -37.99 25.85 -6.02
N LEU A 179 -38.07 26.74 -7.03
CA LEU A 179 -37.11 26.76 -8.15
C LEU A 179 -35.75 27.36 -7.73
N SER A 180 -35.75 28.39 -6.88
CA SER A 180 -34.53 29.02 -6.38
C SER A 180 -33.81 28.17 -5.32
N LEU A 181 -34.59 27.50 -4.45
CA LEU A 181 -34.04 26.51 -3.51
C LEU A 181 -33.49 25.28 -4.24
N TYR A 182 -34.14 24.83 -5.32
CA TYR A 182 -33.62 23.74 -6.16
C TYR A 182 -32.28 24.09 -6.82
N LEU A 183 -32.16 25.28 -7.41
CA LEU A 183 -30.91 25.72 -8.04
C LEU A 183 -29.77 25.87 -7.03
N SER A 184 -30.06 26.40 -5.84
CA SER A 184 -29.04 26.57 -4.79
C SER A 184 -28.61 25.23 -4.17
N LEU A 185 -29.54 24.30 -3.94
CA LEU A 185 -29.22 23.00 -3.35
C LEU A 185 -28.51 22.07 -4.34
N SER A 186 -28.89 22.09 -5.62
CA SER A 186 -28.19 21.33 -6.67
C SER A 186 -26.76 21.82 -6.89
N LEU A 187 -26.54 23.14 -6.84
CA LEU A 187 -25.23 23.76 -6.97
C LEU A 187 -24.37 23.54 -5.71
N TYR A 188 -24.96 23.56 -4.51
CA TYR A 188 -24.27 23.18 -3.27
C TYR A 188 -23.84 21.71 -3.28
N LEU A 189 -24.72 20.78 -3.66
CA LEU A 189 -24.39 19.36 -3.64
C LEU A 189 -23.33 18.97 -4.69
N SER A 190 -23.28 19.67 -5.82
CA SER A 190 -22.28 19.46 -6.89
C SER A 190 -20.92 20.10 -6.59
N LEU A 191 -20.86 21.14 -5.74
CA LEU A 191 -19.61 21.79 -5.31
C LEU A 191 -19.05 21.26 -3.98
N SER A 192 -19.86 20.64 -3.12
CA SER A 192 -19.48 20.38 -1.72
C SER A 192 -19.18 18.92 -1.36
N LEU A 193 -19.66 17.93 -2.11
CA LEU A 193 -19.64 16.52 -1.68
C LEU A 193 -19.06 15.56 -2.74
N PRO A 194 -18.03 14.75 -2.44
CA PRO A 194 -17.56 13.69 -3.33
C PRO A 194 -18.44 12.45 -3.14
N LEU A 195 -19.61 12.39 -3.80
CA LEU A 195 -20.44 11.18 -3.81
C LEU A 195 -19.83 10.11 -4.72
N SER A 196 -19.98 8.85 -4.33
CA SER A 196 -19.69 7.70 -5.19
C SER A 196 -20.55 7.74 -6.47
N PRO A 197 -20.02 7.33 -7.64
CA PRO A 197 -20.65 7.51 -8.95
C PRO A 197 -22.07 6.96 -9.13
N PRO A 198 -22.53 5.86 -8.49
CA PRO A 198 -23.90 5.40 -8.71
C PRO A 198 -24.94 6.32 -8.03
N LEU A 199 -24.59 6.93 -6.90
CA LEU A 199 -25.52 7.76 -6.12
C LEU A 199 -25.69 9.17 -6.72
N SER A 200 -24.67 9.69 -7.41
CA SER A 200 -24.76 10.95 -8.15
C SER A 200 -25.63 10.82 -9.40
N THR A 201 -25.54 9.68 -10.12
CA THR A 201 -26.36 9.43 -11.32
C THR A 201 -27.85 9.20 -11.02
N SER A 202 -28.19 8.62 -9.87
CA SER A 202 -29.59 8.43 -9.46
C SER A 202 -30.23 9.75 -9.02
N LEU A 203 -29.46 10.59 -8.31
CA LEU A 203 -29.90 11.93 -7.90
C LEU A 203 -30.09 12.85 -9.12
N SER A 204 -29.21 12.78 -10.12
CA SER A 204 -29.35 13.60 -11.33
C SER A 204 -30.60 13.24 -12.14
N HIS A 205 -30.97 11.96 -12.19
CA HIS A 205 -32.19 11.51 -12.87
C HIS A 205 -33.47 11.88 -12.11
N SER A 206 -33.48 11.83 -10.78
CA SER A 206 -34.64 12.25 -10.00
C SER A 206 -34.86 13.77 -10.08
N LEU A 207 -33.77 14.54 -10.10
CA LEU A 207 -33.80 16.00 -10.27
C LEU A 207 -34.25 16.42 -11.69
N SER A 208 -33.83 15.71 -12.74
CA SER A 208 -34.28 16.00 -14.12
C SER A 208 -35.77 15.70 -14.33
N LEU A 209 -36.27 14.59 -13.77
CA LEU A 209 -37.68 14.27 -13.76
C LEU A 209 -38.50 15.32 -13.00
N TYR A 210 -38.00 15.81 -11.86
CA TYR A 210 -38.62 16.89 -11.11
C TYR A 210 -38.77 18.17 -11.92
N LEU A 211 -37.69 18.64 -12.56
CA LEU A 211 -37.71 19.86 -13.37
C LEU A 211 -38.69 19.76 -14.55
N SER A 212 -38.72 18.60 -15.22
CA SER A 212 -39.63 18.34 -16.34
C SER A 212 -41.10 18.31 -15.91
N LEU A 213 -41.41 17.75 -14.74
CA LEU A 213 -42.77 17.73 -14.18
C LEU A 213 -43.21 19.11 -13.68
N SER A 214 -42.34 19.87 -13.01
CA SER A 214 -42.64 21.23 -12.56
C SER A 214 -42.88 22.20 -13.72
N LEU A 215 -42.10 22.12 -14.80
CA LEU A 215 -42.34 22.88 -16.04
C LEU A 215 -43.65 22.47 -16.72
N CYS A 216 -43.97 21.17 -16.76
CA CYS A 216 -45.26 20.66 -17.29
C CYS A 216 -46.47 21.16 -16.50
N VAL A 217 -46.37 21.26 -15.17
CA VAL A 217 -47.46 21.75 -14.31
C VAL A 217 -47.60 23.27 -14.40
N TYR A 218 -46.50 24.02 -14.48
CA TYR A 218 -46.53 25.48 -14.66
C TYR A 218 -47.17 25.90 -15.99
N ASN A 219 -46.86 25.20 -17.08
CA ASN A 219 -47.47 25.49 -18.39
C ASN A 219 -48.96 25.14 -18.46
N LYS A 220 -49.48 24.31 -17.55
CA LYS A 220 -50.91 23.94 -17.51
C LYS A 220 -51.78 24.93 -16.72
N SER A 221 -51.19 25.80 -15.89
CA SER A 221 -51.92 26.70 -14.99
C SER A 221 -52.02 28.17 -15.45
N GLY A 222 -51.53 28.53 -16.64
CA GLY A 222 -51.74 29.85 -17.26
C GLY A 222 -52.10 29.75 -18.74
N ASN A 223 -53.35 30.06 -19.11
CA ASN A 223 -53.87 29.93 -20.47
C ASN A 223 -54.26 31.31 -21.06
N LYS A 224 -53.91 31.57 -22.34
CA LYS A 224 -54.27 32.69 -23.26
C LYS A 224 -53.61 34.09 -23.09
N ALA A 225 -53.08 34.61 -24.22
CA ALA A 225 -52.37 35.88 -24.46
C ALA A 225 -53.27 37.15 -24.42
N PRO A 226 -52.74 38.41 -24.41
CA PRO A 226 -52.37 39.12 -25.66
C PRO A 226 -51.22 40.17 -25.55
N ALA A 227 -50.98 40.85 -26.68
CA ALA A 227 -49.90 41.78 -27.04
C ALA A 227 -49.83 43.16 -26.33
N GLY A 228 -48.62 43.76 -26.31
CA GLY A 228 -48.41 45.18 -26.64
C GLY A 228 -47.77 46.12 -25.59
N ARG A 229 -46.61 46.71 -25.98
CA ARG A 229 -45.94 47.98 -25.54
C ARG A 229 -45.25 47.96 -24.15
N GLU A 230 -44.04 48.48 -23.93
CA GLU A 230 -43.27 49.52 -24.63
C GLU A 230 -41.75 49.45 -24.31
N THR A 231 -40.93 49.65 -25.35
CA THR A 231 -39.62 50.34 -25.42
C THR A 231 -38.57 50.24 -24.29
N ARG A 232 -37.38 49.72 -24.63
CA ARG A 232 -36.21 50.56 -25.00
C ARG A 232 -35.06 49.70 -25.56
N THR A 233 -34.89 49.80 -26.86
CA THR A 233 -33.65 49.52 -27.58
C THR A 233 -32.65 50.63 -27.24
N LEU A 234 -31.41 50.29 -26.85
CA LEU A 234 -30.21 50.98 -27.33
C LEU A 234 -28.98 50.09 -27.11
N THR A 235 -28.35 49.82 -28.25
CA THR A 235 -27.10 49.13 -28.57
C THR A 235 -25.89 49.54 -27.73
N PHE A 236 -24.96 48.60 -27.50
CA PHE A 236 -23.57 48.67 -27.98
C PHE A 236 -22.95 47.25 -28.02
N LEU A 237 -22.56 46.81 -29.22
CA LEU A 237 -21.51 45.81 -29.50
C LEU A 237 -20.15 46.58 -29.47
N PRO A 238 -18.96 45.94 -29.31
CA PRO A 238 -18.63 44.67 -29.97
C PRO A 238 -17.57 43.73 -29.32
N LEU A 239 -17.36 42.61 -30.02
CA LEU A 239 -16.08 41.88 -30.23
C LEU A 239 -15.53 40.93 -29.13
N SER A 240 -15.34 39.68 -29.57
CA SER A 240 -14.68 38.51 -28.95
C SER A 240 -13.13 38.56 -29.05
N PRO A 241 -12.35 37.52 -28.66
CA PRO A 241 -12.15 36.80 -27.38
C PRO A 241 -10.63 36.85 -26.96
N PRO A 242 -10.08 36.04 -26.02
CA PRO A 242 -9.85 34.62 -26.29
C PRO A 242 -10.13 33.67 -25.11
N PHE A 243 -10.45 32.44 -25.51
CA PHE A 243 -10.22 31.21 -24.76
C PHE A 243 -8.92 31.25 -23.93
N SER A 244 -8.97 30.66 -22.74
CA SER A 244 -7.82 30.12 -22.02
C SER A 244 -8.28 28.87 -21.26
N PRO A 245 -7.40 27.88 -21.10
CA PRO A 245 -7.73 26.50 -21.43
C PRO A 245 -8.32 25.72 -20.25
N LEU A 246 -9.27 24.83 -20.57
CA LEU A 246 -9.43 23.60 -19.80
C LEU A 246 -8.04 22.97 -19.64
N LEU A 247 -7.64 22.70 -18.40
CA LEU A 247 -6.64 21.68 -18.12
C LEU A 247 -7.05 20.39 -18.84
N PRO A 248 -6.12 19.65 -19.44
CA PRO A 248 -6.43 18.70 -20.49
C PRO A 248 -7.35 17.61 -19.95
N GLY A 249 -8.56 17.47 -20.51
CA GLY A 249 -9.42 16.32 -20.25
C GLY A 249 -8.71 14.99 -20.54
N SER A 250 -7.65 15.02 -21.35
CA SER A 250 -6.76 13.88 -21.55
C SER A 250 -6.03 13.47 -20.27
N LYS A 251 -5.52 14.41 -19.45
CA LYS A 251 -4.81 14.06 -18.21
C LYS A 251 -5.72 13.44 -17.15
N LEU A 252 -6.96 13.93 -17.04
CA LEU A 252 -7.95 13.42 -16.11
C LEU A 252 -8.52 12.05 -16.56
N MET A 253 -8.67 11.84 -17.87
CA MET A 253 -9.04 10.54 -18.43
C MET A 253 -7.90 9.52 -18.31
N GLU A 254 -6.66 9.96 -18.48
CA GLU A 254 -5.45 9.15 -18.32
C GLU A 254 -5.21 8.79 -16.85
N GLU A 255 -5.40 9.73 -15.92
CA GLU A 255 -5.34 9.46 -14.48
C GLU A 255 -6.48 8.53 -14.03
N LYS A 256 -7.70 8.68 -14.58
CA LYS A 256 -8.80 7.74 -14.36
C LYS A 256 -8.49 6.34 -14.91
N ALA A 257 -7.88 6.24 -16.09
CA ALA A 257 -7.48 4.96 -16.69
C ALA A 257 -6.40 4.27 -15.84
N VAL A 258 -5.42 5.03 -15.35
CA VAL A 258 -4.39 4.53 -14.44
C VAL A 258 -4.98 4.04 -13.12
N LEU A 259 -5.94 4.77 -12.54
CA LEU A 259 -6.62 4.36 -11.31
C LEU A 259 -7.50 3.11 -11.52
N THR A 260 -8.13 2.94 -12.68
CA THR A 260 -8.87 1.71 -12.99
C THR A 260 -7.95 0.51 -13.18
N ASP A 261 -6.80 0.70 -13.82
CA ASP A 261 -5.79 -0.35 -13.98
C ASP A 261 -5.18 -0.73 -12.63
N GLN A 262 -4.94 0.25 -11.74
CA GLN A 262 -4.49 0.00 -10.37
C GLN A 262 -5.51 -0.78 -9.55
N LEU A 263 -6.79 -0.40 -9.62
CA LEU A 263 -7.85 -1.11 -8.91
C LEU A 263 -8.02 -2.55 -9.43
N GLN A 264 -7.86 -2.76 -10.73
CA GLN A 264 -7.92 -4.08 -11.33
C GLN A 264 -6.72 -4.95 -10.93
N ALA A 265 -5.52 -4.38 -10.89
CA ALA A 265 -4.32 -5.06 -10.39
C ALA A 265 -4.43 -5.40 -8.89
N GLU A 266 -4.99 -4.51 -8.07
CA GLU A 266 -5.26 -4.80 -6.65
C GLU A 266 -6.31 -5.91 -6.48
N ALA A 267 -7.34 -5.95 -7.32
CA ALA A 267 -8.35 -7.02 -7.31
C ALA A 267 -7.76 -8.38 -7.69
N GLU A 268 -6.84 -8.41 -8.67
CA GLU A 268 -6.11 -9.63 -9.06
C GLU A 268 -5.20 -10.13 -7.93
N LEU A 269 -4.44 -9.23 -7.28
CA LEU A 269 -3.61 -9.59 -6.12
C LEU A 269 -4.45 -10.09 -4.93
N PHE A 270 -5.63 -9.52 -4.72
CA PHE A 270 -6.56 -9.99 -3.69
C PHE A 270 -7.07 -11.40 -4.00
N ALA A 271 -7.44 -11.68 -5.26
CA ALA A 271 -7.86 -13.01 -5.69
C ALA A 271 -6.74 -14.06 -5.53
N GLU A 272 -5.50 -13.73 -5.89
CA GLU A 272 -4.34 -14.60 -5.68
C GLU A 272 -4.08 -14.86 -4.18
N ALA A 273 -4.24 -13.84 -3.34
CA ALA A 273 -4.09 -13.98 -1.89
C ALA A 273 -5.19 -14.88 -1.28
N GLU A 274 -6.43 -14.74 -1.75
CA GLU A 274 -7.56 -15.59 -1.34
C GLU A 274 -7.34 -17.06 -1.76
N GLU A 275 -6.82 -17.29 -2.97
CA GLU A 275 -6.47 -18.64 -3.45
C GLU A 275 -5.33 -19.25 -2.63
N MET A 276 -4.28 -18.48 -2.33
CA MET A 276 -3.20 -18.94 -1.45
C MET A 276 -3.71 -19.26 -0.04
N ARG A 277 -4.61 -18.44 0.50
CA ARG A 277 -5.25 -18.68 1.80
C ARG A 277 -6.04 -19.99 1.79
N ALA A 278 -6.83 -20.24 0.75
CA ALA A 278 -7.59 -21.49 0.60
C ALA A 278 -6.66 -22.73 0.54
N ARG A 279 -5.55 -22.64 -0.21
CA ARG A 279 -4.53 -23.71 -0.25
C ARG A 279 -3.89 -23.97 1.11
N LEU A 280 -3.57 -22.91 1.86
CA LEU A 280 -2.99 -23.03 3.20
C LEU A 280 -3.98 -23.64 4.20
N VAL A 281 -5.28 -23.32 4.11
CA VAL A 281 -6.32 -23.95 4.94
C VAL A 281 -6.44 -25.44 4.65
N SER A 282 -6.45 -25.84 3.38
CA SER A 282 -6.46 -27.26 2.99
C SER A 282 -5.22 -27.98 3.52
N ARG A 283 -4.04 -27.37 3.39
CA ARG A 283 -2.79 -27.97 3.86
C ARG A 283 -2.73 -28.07 5.38
N LYS A 284 -3.34 -27.11 6.09
CA LYS A 284 -3.50 -27.17 7.54
C LYS A 284 -4.38 -28.36 7.95
N GLN A 285 -5.53 -28.56 7.30
CA GLN A 285 -6.40 -29.71 7.58
C GLN A 285 -5.70 -31.05 7.35
N GLU A 286 -4.97 -31.21 6.24
CA GLU A 286 -4.18 -32.43 5.97
C GLU A 286 -3.15 -32.70 7.07
N LEU A 287 -2.47 -31.65 7.56
CA LEU A 287 -1.49 -31.81 8.64
C LEU A 287 -2.14 -32.14 9.97
N GLU A 288 -3.30 -31.55 10.29
CA GLU A 288 -4.07 -31.87 11.51
C GLU A 288 -4.56 -33.32 11.49
N GLU A 289 -4.97 -33.85 10.34
CA GLU A 289 -5.37 -35.25 10.17
C GLU A 289 -4.20 -36.22 10.38
N ILE A 290 -3.04 -35.93 9.78
CA ILE A 290 -1.81 -36.73 9.99
C ILE A 290 -1.39 -36.71 11.45
N LEU A 291 -1.49 -35.55 12.11
CA LEU A 291 -1.11 -35.40 13.52
C LEU A 291 -2.03 -36.25 14.42
N GLY A 292 -3.34 -36.24 14.17
CA GLY A 292 -4.30 -37.09 14.86
C GLY A 292 -4.04 -38.59 14.67
N GLU A 293 -3.70 -39.04 13.45
CA GLU A 293 -3.32 -40.45 13.21
C GLU A 293 -2.06 -40.85 14.00
N LEU A 294 -1.07 -39.95 14.09
CA LEU A 294 0.16 -40.21 14.82
C LEU A 294 -0.06 -40.25 16.33
N GLU A 295 -0.91 -39.38 16.87
CA GLU A 295 -1.32 -39.37 18.27
C GLU A 295 -2.04 -40.68 18.64
N GLY A 296 -3.01 -41.12 17.83
CA GLY A 296 -3.70 -42.40 18.07
C GLY A 296 -2.76 -43.60 18.03
N ARG A 297 -1.81 -43.63 17.10
CA ARG A 297 -0.79 -44.70 17.04
C ARG A 297 0.17 -44.68 18.23
N LEU A 298 0.43 -43.51 18.81
CA LEU A 298 1.24 -43.38 20.00
C LEU A 298 0.50 -43.93 21.22
N GLU A 299 -0.78 -43.59 21.38
CA GLU A 299 -1.63 -44.12 22.46
C GLU A 299 -1.73 -45.65 22.40
N GLU A 300 -1.93 -46.24 21.22
CA GLU A 300 -1.95 -47.70 21.05
C GLU A 300 -0.63 -48.36 21.47
N GLU A 301 0.52 -47.75 21.16
CA GLU A 301 1.84 -48.27 21.53
C GLU A 301 2.12 -48.09 23.04
N GLU A 302 1.64 -47.00 23.65
CA GLU A 302 1.71 -46.81 25.10
C GLU A 302 0.84 -47.85 25.84
N GLU A 303 -0.38 -48.11 25.38
CA GLU A 303 -1.25 -49.16 25.95
C GLU A 303 -0.63 -50.56 25.82
N ARG A 304 -0.04 -50.90 24.67
CA ARG A 304 0.71 -52.15 24.47
C ARG A 304 1.92 -52.24 25.40
N GLY A 305 2.64 -51.13 25.60
CA GLY A 305 3.75 -51.05 26.53
C GLY A 305 3.33 -51.33 27.97
N VAL A 306 2.22 -50.74 28.41
CA VAL A 306 1.65 -50.93 29.76
C VAL A 306 1.17 -52.38 29.96
N GLN A 307 0.52 -52.99 28.95
CA GLN A 307 0.13 -54.40 29.00
C GLN A 307 1.35 -55.32 29.18
N MET A 308 2.43 -55.11 28.41
CA MET A 308 3.65 -55.92 28.54
C MET A 308 4.38 -55.73 29.88
N THR A 309 4.23 -54.58 30.54
CA THR A 309 4.75 -54.39 31.91
C THR A 309 3.93 -55.06 32.98
N ASN A 310 2.61 -55.23 32.77
CA ASN A 310 1.73 -55.91 33.73
C ASN A 310 1.78 -57.45 33.61
N GLU A 311 2.26 -57.99 32.48
CA GLU A 311 2.42 -59.44 32.26
C GLU A 311 3.78 -60.01 32.73
N LYS A 312 4.65 -59.20 33.34
CA LYS A 312 5.94 -59.62 33.92
C LYS A 312 5.93 -59.56 35.45
#